data_AF-A0A368FDN6-F1
#
_entry.id   AF-A0A368FDN6-F1
#
_cell.length_a   1.000
_cell.length_b   1.000
_cell.length_c   1.000
_cell.angle_alpha   90.00
_cell.angle_beta   90.00
_cell.angle_gamma   90.00
#
_symmetry.space_group_name_H-M   'P 1'
#
loop_
_entity.id
_entity.type
_entity.pdbx_description
1 polymer ?
#
loop_
_entity_poly.entity_id
_entity_poly.type
_entity_poly.pdbx_seq_one_letter_code
_entity_poly.pdbx_strand_id
1 'polypeptide(L)'
;MATIFELLDGANDIEITPCPKDRLDLKKMWDARSLKLFANETDVSAKQLNASLSFAKGAVQASLSRAAVEWLVFTANLTTLMEQINKMPFGVDEILLESLQISDDIDMPGRFTSKCLEQGQNTDFITRMSHWNYGEKEGCKTRYVRNGLCVLGMEDLHSLSQYPNIMANKMLPEFDYAIVECIHEMLFNRTFLDQVDHPLDTNYYTTMVNVS
;
A
#
# COMPACT_ATOMS: atom_id res chain seq x y z
N MET A 1 7.94 15.25 0.23
CA MET A 1 8.05 13.79 0.47
C MET A 1 8.69 13.49 1.82
N ALA A 2 9.92 13.95 2.11
CA ALA A 2 10.58 13.69 3.40
C ALA A 2 9.72 14.04 4.62
N THR A 3 9.16 15.26 4.65
CA THR A 3 8.25 15.71 5.72
C THR A 3 7.02 14.81 5.89
N ILE A 4 6.47 14.24 4.81
CA ILE A 4 5.33 13.32 4.92
C ILE A 4 5.73 12.08 5.72
N PHE A 5 6.87 11.47 5.40
CA PHE A 5 7.35 10.29 6.11
C PHE A 5 7.82 10.58 7.54
N GLU A 6 8.29 11.80 7.82
CA GLU A 6 8.53 12.26 9.20
C GLU A 6 7.21 12.31 10.00
N LEU A 7 6.13 12.79 9.39
CA LEU A 7 4.81 12.85 10.04
C LEU A 7 4.18 11.46 10.24
N LEU A 8 4.56 10.45 9.45
CA LEU A 8 4.13 9.07 9.66
C LEU A 8 4.86 8.39 10.84
N ASP A 9 5.97 8.97 11.33
CA ASP A 9 6.74 8.51 12.49
C ASP A 9 7.02 6.98 12.52
N GLY A 10 7.43 6.43 11.38
CA GLY A 10 7.75 5.00 11.25
C GLY A 10 6.56 4.08 11.01
N ALA A 11 5.33 4.60 10.92
CA ALA A 11 4.19 3.88 10.40
C ALA A 11 4.41 3.50 8.93
N ASN A 12 3.97 2.29 8.57
CA ASN A 12 3.92 1.85 7.19
C ASN A 12 2.64 2.38 6.54
N ASP A 13 2.69 2.67 5.24
CA ASP A 13 1.52 3.05 4.46
C ASP A 13 1.26 1.99 3.38
N ILE A 14 0.06 1.43 3.40
CA ILE A 14 -0.39 0.39 2.47
C ILE A 14 -1.92 0.48 2.32
N GLU A 15 -2.42 0.20 1.12
CA GLU A 15 -3.86 0.07 0.90
C GLU A 15 -4.37 -1.22 1.57
N ILE A 16 -5.40 -1.14 2.40
CA ILE A 16 -5.97 -2.31 3.05
C ILE A 16 -7.49 -2.36 2.86
N THR A 17 -7.93 -3.48 2.30
CA THR A 17 -9.33 -3.82 2.02
C THR A 17 -9.61 -5.28 2.41
N PRO A 18 -10.88 -5.68 2.61
CA PRO A 18 -11.21 -7.07 2.94
C PRO A 18 -10.71 -8.06 1.89
N CYS A 19 -10.09 -9.16 2.33
CA CYS A 19 -9.63 -10.22 1.44
C CYS A 19 -10.80 -11.11 0.97
N PRO A 20 -11.04 -11.28 -0.34
CA PRO A 20 -12.04 -12.22 -0.85
C PRO A 20 -11.69 -13.67 -0.47
N LYS A 21 -12.71 -14.47 -0.12
CA LYS A 21 -12.50 -15.87 0.33
C LYS A 21 -11.92 -16.77 -0.75
N ASP A 22 -12.16 -16.48 -2.02
CA ASP A 22 -11.62 -17.21 -3.17
C ASP A 22 -10.14 -16.87 -3.47
N ARG A 23 -9.58 -15.90 -2.75
CA ARG A 23 -8.17 -15.51 -2.82
C ARG A 23 -7.30 -16.18 -1.77
N LEU A 24 -7.87 -17.08 -0.96
CA LEU A 24 -7.18 -17.84 0.09
C LEU A 24 -7.61 -19.31 0.12
N ASP A 25 -6.66 -20.20 0.38
CA ASP A 25 -6.97 -21.61 0.65
C ASP A 25 -7.31 -21.80 2.13
N LEU A 26 -8.61 -21.81 2.44
CA LEU A 26 -9.13 -21.97 3.81
C LEU A 26 -8.83 -23.35 4.43
N LYS A 27 -8.30 -24.31 3.67
CA LYS A 27 -7.88 -25.63 4.20
C LYS A 27 -6.44 -25.62 4.70
N LYS A 28 -5.68 -24.55 4.46
CA LYS A 28 -4.32 -24.40 4.96
C LYS A 28 -4.32 -23.90 6.40
N MET A 29 -3.24 -24.26 7.09
CA MET A 29 -2.92 -23.71 8.39
C MET A 29 -2.18 -22.38 8.17
N TRP A 30 -2.68 -21.32 8.78
CA TRP A 30 -2.15 -19.95 8.66
C TRP A 30 -1.64 -19.41 9.99
N ASP A 31 -1.24 -20.30 10.91
CA ASP A 31 -0.57 -19.93 12.15
C ASP A 31 0.95 -19.87 11.96
N ALA A 32 1.61 -19.06 12.81
CA ALA A 32 3.04 -18.80 12.71
C ALA A 32 3.91 -20.06 12.80
N ARG A 33 3.48 -21.09 13.55
CA ARG A 33 4.24 -22.37 13.66
C ARG A 33 4.13 -23.18 12.38
N SER A 34 2.92 -23.38 11.87
CA SER A 34 2.69 -24.10 10.62
C SER A 34 3.41 -23.45 9.44
N LEU A 35 3.44 -22.11 9.43
CA LEU A 35 4.14 -21.31 8.44
C LEU A 35 5.65 -21.21 8.67
N LYS A 36 6.17 -21.68 9.81
CA LYS A 36 7.57 -21.49 10.22
C LYS A 36 8.00 -20.03 10.11
N LEU A 37 7.11 -19.11 10.50
CA LEU A 37 7.25 -17.68 10.24
C LEU A 37 8.48 -17.08 10.92
N PHE A 38 8.97 -17.68 12.01
CA PHE A 38 10.15 -17.23 12.72
C PHE A 38 11.21 -18.32 12.67
N ALA A 39 12.36 -18.01 12.07
CA ALA A 39 13.45 -18.99 11.92
C ALA A 39 14.08 -19.35 13.27
N ASN A 40 14.18 -18.38 14.19
CA ASN A 40 14.64 -18.60 15.55
C ASN A 40 13.48 -18.38 16.55
N GLU A 41 12.85 -19.46 16.99
CA GLU A 41 11.73 -19.39 17.94
C GLU A 41 12.14 -18.84 19.32
N THR A 42 13.44 -18.86 19.65
CA THR A 42 13.92 -18.35 20.94
C THR A 42 14.00 -16.83 21.01
N ASP A 43 14.00 -16.14 19.86
CA ASP A 43 14.09 -14.68 19.77
C ASP A 43 12.72 -13.98 19.76
N VAL A 44 11.63 -14.75 19.77
CA VAL A 44 10.26 -14.23 19.68
C VAL A 44 9.40 -14.67 20.85
N SER A 45 8.36 -13.88 21.14
CA SER A 45 7.47 -14.16 22.25
C SER A 45 6.59 -15.39 21.98
N ALA A 46 6.11 -16.03 23.07
CA ALA A 46 5.12 -17.10 22.96
C ALA A 46 3.82 -16.64 22.26
N LYS A 47 3.50 -15.35 22.36
CA LYS A 47 2.36 -14.73 21.66
C LYS A 47 2.58 -14.77 20.15
N GLN A 48 3.72 -14.30 19.66
CA GLN A 48 4.09 -14.33 18.25
C GLN A 48 4.15 -15.75 17.69
N LEU A 49 4.74 -16.69 18.43
CA LEU A 49 4.81 -18.09 18.00
C LEU A 49 3.44 -18.75 17.84
N ASN A 50 2.45 -18.32 18.62
CA ASN A 50 1.10 -18.88 18.56
C ASN A 50 0.13 -17.98 17.77
N ALA A 51 0.64 -16.95 17.10
CA ALA A 51 -0.17 -16.02 16.32
C ALA A 51 -0.81 -16.72 15.11
N SER A 52 -2.05 -16.34 14.82
CA SER A 52 -2.72 -16.68 13.56
C SER A 52 -2.70 -15.45 12.66
N LEU A 53 -2.42 -15.65 11.37
CA LEU A 53 -2.47 -14.56 10.41
C LEU A 53 -3.92 -14.19 10.10
N SER A 54 -4.16 -12.88 10.08
CA SER A 54 -5.34 -12.27 9.48
C SER A 54 -5.01 -11.89 8.04
N PHE A 55 -6.00 -11.99 7.15
CA PHE A 55 -5.79 -11.72 5.73
C PHE A 55 -6.57 -10.50 5.25
N ALA A 56 -5.85 -9.63 4.56
CA ALA A 56 -6.37 -8.49 3.83
C ALA A 56 -5.86 -8.54 2.38
N LYS A 57 -6.42 -7.67 1.55
CA LYS A 57 -5.87 -7.40 0.23
C LYS A 57 -5.78 -5.91 -0.06
N GLY A 58 -4.93 -5.52 -0.99
CA GLY A 58 -4.66 -4.12 -1.29
C GLY A 58 -3.95 -3.91 -2.61
N ALA A 59 -3.18 -2.84 -2.67
CA ALA A 59 -2.26 -2.58 -3.77
C ALA A 59 -0.88 -3.11 -3.44
N VAL A 60 -0.21 -3.65 -4.46
CA VAL A 60 1.18 -4.15 -4.39
C VAL A 60 2.18 -3.09 -3.89
N GLN A 61 1.84 -1.80 -3.97
CA GLN A 61 2.68 -0.69 -3.59
C GLN A 61 2.47 -0.33 -2.13
N ALA A 62 3.58 -0.26 -1.40
CA ALA A 62 3.61 0.15 -0.01
C ALA A 62 4.81 1.06 0.28
N SER A 63 4.67 1.93 1.26
CA SER A 63 5.79 2.64 1.89
C SER A 63 6.07 1.95 3.22
N LEU A 64 7.25 1.34 3.34
CA LEU A 64 7.64 0.57 4.52
C LEU A 64 8.77 1.28 5.27
N SER A 65 8.66 1.31 6.60
CA SER A 65 9.75 1.78 7.46
C SER A 65 10.97 0.86 7.34
N ARG A 66 12.16 1.41 7.64
CA ARG A 66 13.39 0.59 7.69
C ARG A 66 13.25 -0.60 8.64
N ALA A 67 12.65 -0.39 9.81
CA ALA A 67 12.43 -1.45 10.80
C ALA A 67 11.53 -2.57 10.25
N ALA A 68 10.49 -2.21 9.49
CA ALA A 68 9.63 -3.19 8.81
C ALA A 68 10.42 -4.02 7.78
N VAL A 69 11.26 -3.36 6.98
CA VAL A 69 12.12 -4.05 5.99
C VAL A 69 13.13 -4.98 6.67
N GLU A 70 13.78 -4.52 7.74
CA GLU A 70 14.73 -5.35 8.50
C GLU A 70 14.01 -6.56 9.13
N TRP A 71 12.79 -6.38 9.63
CA TRP A 71 11.96 -7.50 10.12
C TRP A 71 11.63 -8.50 9.02
N LEU A 72 11.22 -8.03 7.83
CA LEU A 72 10.91 -8.89 6.67
C LEU A 72 12.12 -9.70 6.20
N VAL A 73 13.33 -9.14 6.31
CA VAL A 73 14.56 -9.74 5.78
C VAL A 73 15.27 -10.62 6.81
N PHE A 74 15.29 -10.22 8.07
CA PHE A 74 16.13 -10.84 9.10
C PHE A 74 15.34 -11.59 10.19
N THR A 75 14.06 -11.27 10.38
CA THR A 75 13.24 -11.88 11.45
C THR A 75 12.24 -12.88 10.89
N ALA A 76 11.48 -12.47 9.87
CA ALA A 76 10.44 -13.28 9.28
C ALA A 76 10.99 -14.24 8.21
N ASN A 77 10.62 -15.50 8.30
CA ASN A 77 10.80 -16.48 7.24
C ASN A 77 9.48 -16.62 6.47
N LEU A 78 9.37 -15.89 5.36
CA LEU A 78 8.15 -15.83 4.55
C LEU A 78 8.01 -16.97 3.55
N THR A 79 8.99 -17.88 3.45
CA THR A 79 9.07 -18.90 2.39
C THR A 79 7.79 -19.73 2.31
N THR A 80 7.38 -20.36 3.41
CA THR A 80 6.19 -21.21 3.43
C THR A 80 4.91 -20.41 3.23
N LEU A 81 4.83 -19.20 3.79
CA LEU A 81 3.68 -18.29 3.57
C LEU A 81 3.52 -17.95 2.09
N MET A 82 4.59 -17.51 1.43
CA MET A 82 4.59 -17.18 0.01
C MET A 82 4.29 -18.38 -0.86
N GLU A 83 4.84 -19.56 -0.55
CA GLU A 83 4.53 -20.80 -1.27
C GLU A 83 3.05 -21.21 -1.15
N GLN A 84 2.41 -20.95 -0.01
CA GLN A 84 0.97 -21.20 0.16
C GLN A 84 0.13 -20.17 -0.59
N ILE A 85 0.44 -18.88 -0.49
CA ILE A 85 -0.27 -17.80 -1.18
C ILE A 85 -0.16 -17.94 -2.71
N ASN A 86 1.03 -18.27 -3.22
CA ASN A 86 1.30 -18.43 -4.66
C ASN A 86 0.55 -19.59 -5.32
N LYS A 87 -0.13 -20.46 -4.56
CA LYS A 87 -1.02 -21.50 -5.10
C LYS A 87 -2.39 -20.94 -5.50
N MET A 88 -2.72 -19.72 -5.08
CA MET A 88 -3.97 -19.07 -5.43
C MET A 88 -3.90 -18.52 -6.86
N PRO A 89 -5.03 -18.51 -7.60
CA PRO A 89 -5.01 -18.32 -9.04
C PRO A 89 -4.87 -16.86 -9.50
N PHE A 90 -5.04 -15.88 -8.62
CA PHE A 90 -5.19 -14.48 -9.03
C PHE A 90 -4.69 -13.50 -7.95
N GLY A 91 -4.01 -12.42 -8.38
CA GLY A 91 -3.54 -11.26 -7.59
C GLY A 91 -2.89 -11.59 -6.23
N VAL A 92 -2.03 -12.59 -6.21
CA VAL A 92 -1.38 -13.08 -4.99
C VAL A 92 -0.41 -12.07 -4.37
N ASP A 93 0.09 -11.15 -5.19
CA ASP A 93 0.94 -10.01 -4.85
C ASP A 93 0.20 -8.89 -4.10
N GLU A 94 -1.13 -8.92 -4.08
CA GLU A 94 -2.01 -7.95 -3.41
C GLU A 94 -2.47 -8.42 -2.02
N ILE A 95 -1.81 -9.43 -1.42
CA ILE A 95 -2.27 -10.06 -0.17
C ILE A 95 -1.19 -10.07 0.91
N LEU A 96 0.06 -10.33 0.52
CA LEU A 96 1.13 -10.64 1.46
C LEU A 96 1.38 -9.50 2.45
N LEU A 97 1.67 -8.30 1.94
CA LEU A 97 2.05 -7.18 2.80
C LEU A 97 0.87 -6.73 3.65
N GLU A 98 -0.33 -6.67 3.09
CA GLU A 98 -1.56 -6.29 3.77
C GLU A 98 -1.85 -7.22 4.94
N SER A 99 -1.72 -8.53 4.72
CA SER A 99 -1.95 -9.55 5.75
C SER A 99 -0.91 -9.48 6.87
N LEU A 100 0.35 -9.19 6.55
CA LEU A 100 1.39 -8.98 7.55
C LEU A 100 1.14 -7.71 8.39
N GLN A 101 0.60 -6.66 7.79
CA GLN A 101 0.31 -5.40 8.48
C GLN A 101 -0.82 -5.58 9.49
N ILE A 102 -1.93 -6.23 9.12
CA ILE A 102 -3.10 -6.38 10.02
C ILE A 102 -3.01 -7.54 11.01
N SER A 103 -1.93 -8.32 10.98
CA SER A 103 -1.72 -9.42 11.91
C SER A 103 -1.06 -8.89 13.19
N ASP A 104 -1.88 -8.40 14.13
CA ASP A 104 -1.42 -7.71 15.34
C ASP A 104 -0.37 -8.49 16.13
N ASP A 105 -0.55 -9.81 16.21
CA ASP A 105 0.20 -10.69 17.12
C ASP A 105 1.57 -11.13 16.59
N ILE A 106 1.91 -10.87 15.32
CA ILE A 106 3.26 -11.15 14.78
C ILE A 106 4.24 -9.99 15.01
N ASP A 107 3.75 -8.85 15.50
CA ASP A 107 4.53 -7.66 15.87
C ASP A 107 5.43 -7.10 14.76
N MET A 108 4.95 -7.07 13.51
CA MET A 108 5.63 -6.33 12.43
C MET A 108 5.81 -4.84 12.81
N PRO A 109 7.01 -4.25 12.67
CA PRO A 109 7.23 -2.83 12.95
C PRO A 109 6.44 -1.92 12.00
N GLY A 110 5.93 -0.80 12.52
CA GLY A 110 5.14 0.17 11.74
C GLY A 110 3.76 -0.34 11.29
N ARG A 111 3.32 -1.48 11.80
CA ARG A 111 2.02 -2.07 11.48
C ARG A 111 0.85 -1.34 12.13
N PHE A 112 -0.35 -1.65 11.67
CA PHE A 112 -1.60 -1.16 12.25
C PHE A 112 -2.66 -2.28 12.31
N THR A 113 -3.77 -2.03 13.00
CA THR A 113 -4.72 -3.10 13.39
C THR A 113 -5.78 -3.43 12.33
N SER A 114 -6.39 -4.62 12.43
CA SER A 114 -7.56 -5.04 11.63
C SER A 114 -8.87 -4.31 11.96
N LYS A 115 -8.91 -3.43 12.97
CA LYS A 115 -10.14 -2.84 13.51
C LYS A 115 -11.01 -2.11 12.47
N CYS A 116 -10.41 -1.39 11.53
CA CYS A 116 -11.16 -0.70 10.48
C CYS A 116 -11.88 -1.71 9.57
N LEU A 117 -11.21 -2.79 9.18
CA LEU A 117 -11.82 -3.84 8.37
C LEU A 117 -12.96 -4.56 9.10
N GLU A 118 -12.80 -4.81 10.41
CA GLU A 118 -13.85 -5.39 11.25
C GLU A 118 -15.09 -4.50 11.34
N GLN A 119 -14.92 -3.19 11.19
CA GLN A 119 -15.99 -2.20 11.10
C GLN A 119 -16.52 -2.02 9.66
N GLY A 120 -16.01 -2.79 8.69
CA GLY A 120 -16.40 -2.70 7.29
C GLY A 120 -15.84 -1.46 6.57
N GLN A 121 -14.77 -0.86 7.08
CA GLN A 121 -14.13 0.33 6.52
C GLN A 121 -12.80 -0.05 5.86
N ASN A 122 -12.60 0.43 4.64
CA ASN A 122 -11.28 0.40 3.99
C ASN A 122 -10.38 1.48 4.59
N THR A 123 -9.06 1.28 4.56
CA THR A 123 -8.12 2.30 4.99
C THR A 123 -7.77 3.22 3.83
N ASP A 124 -7.59 4.50 4.13
CA ASP A 124 -6.96 5.42 3.20
C ASP A 124 -5.45 5.10 3.07
N PHE A 125 -4.81 5.55 1.99
CA PHE A 125 -3.40 5.29 1.70
C PHE A 125 -2.81 6.36 0.79
N ILE A 126 -1.53 6.67 1.01
CA ILE A 126 -0.85 7.77 0.29
C ILE A 126 0.23 7.31 -0.68
N THR A 127 0.69 6.06 -0.62
CA THR A 127 1.85 5.60 -1.39
C THR A 127 1.67 5.81 -2.89
N ARG A 128 0.53 5.40 -3.46
CA ARG A 128 0.30 5.51 -4.90
C ARG A 128 -1.17 5.58 -5.27
N MET A 129 -1.60 6.71 -5.82
CA MET A 129 -2.90 6.84 -6.46
C MET A 129 -2.96 6.02 -7.76
N SER A 130 -4.08 5.32 -7.95
CA SER A 130 -4.43 4.71 -9.23
C SER A 130 -5.91 4.86 -9.48
N HIS A 131 -6.27 5.37 -10.65
CA HIS A 131 -7.67 5.54 -11.02
C HIS A 131 -8.16 4.29 -11.75
N TRP A 132 -8.89 3.45 -11.03
CA TRP A 132 -9.56 2.27 -11.59
C TRP A 132 -10.88 2.65 -12.25
N ASN A 133 -11.09 2.15 -13.47
CA ASN A 133 -12.36 2.27 -14.18
C ASN A 133 -12.72 0.92 -14.78
N TYR A 134 -13.70 0.27 -14.16
CA TYR A 134 -14.23 -1.05 -14.55
C TYR A 134 -15.48 -0.94 -15.44
N GLY A 135 -15.77 0.24 -16.01
CA GLY A 135 -16.97 0.53 -16.79
C GLY A 135 -16.71 1.39 -18.04
N GLU A 136 -17.57 2.38 -18.27
CA GLU A 136 -17.53 3.24 -19.45
C GLU A 136 -16.30 4.16 -19.46
N LYS A 137 -15.71 4.37 -20.64
CA LYS A 137 -14.49 5.20 -20.82
C LYS A 137 -14.63 6.62 -20.27
N GLU A 138 -15.85 7.11 -20.11
CA GLU A 138 -16.16 8.44 -19.57
C GLU A 138 -15.70 8.64 -18.12
N GLY A 139 -15.47 7.56 -17.37
CA GLY A 139 -14.89 7.65 -16.02
C GLY A 139 -13.44 8.12 -15.99
N CYS A 140 -12.70 8.04 -17.11
CA CYS A 140 -11.35 8.61 -17.24
C CYS A 140 -11.43 9.92 -18.02
N LYS A 141 -10.78 10.99 -17.54
CA LYS A 141 -10.78 12.28 -18.27
C LYS A 141 -10.18 12.16 -19.67
N THR A 142 -9.12 11.37 -19.80
CA THR A 142 -8.46 11.02 -21.07
C THR A 142 -9.26 10.08 -21.96
N ARG A 143 -10.34 9.48 -21.42
CA ARG A 143 -11.13 8.43 -22.06
C ARG A 143 -10.31 7.20 -22.48
N TYR A 144 -9.11 7.04 -21.92
CA TYR A 144 -8.22 5.94 -22.24
C TYR A 144 -7.99 5.04 -21.01
N VAL A 145 -8.39 3.77 -21.17
CA VAL A 145 -8.27 2.73 -20.14
C VAL A 145 -7.37 1.62 -20.67
N ARG A 146 -6.43 1.17 -19.84
CA ARG A 146 -5.58 0.01 -20.11
C ARG A 146 -5.58 -0.90 -18.90
N ASN A 147 -6.02 -2.15 -19.08
CA ASN A 147 -6.12 -3.17 -18.02
C ASN A 147 -6.96 -2.72 -16.81
N GLY A 148 -8.06 -1.99 -17.06
CA GLY A 148 -8.96 -1.48 -16.00
C GLY A 148 -8.47 -0.22 -15.30
N LEU A 149 -7.30 0.32 -15.66
CA LEU A 149 -6.76 1.56 -15.12
C LEU A 149 -6.86 2.69 -16.14
N CYS A 150 -7.24 3.88 -15.69
CA CYS A 150 -7.11 5.10 -16.49
C CYS A 150 -5.63 5.37 -16.77
N VAL A 151 -5.31 5.66 -18.02
CA VAL A 151 -4.02 6.26 -18.37
C VAL A 151 -4.18 7.76 -18.25
N LEU A 152 -3.42 8.36 -17.35
CA LEU A 152 -3.46 9.77 -16.99
C LEU A 152 -2.81 10.61 -18.09
N GLY A 153 -3.40 11.78 -18.37
CA GLY A 153 -2.97 12.73 -19.39
C GLY A 153 -3.09 14.17 -18.89
N MET A 154 -2.89 15.13 -19.79
CA MET A 154 -2.94 16.56 -19.46
C MET A 154 -4.26 17.01 -18.82
N GLU A 155 -5.38 16.35 -19.13
CA GLU A 155 -6.69 16.60 -18.54
C GLU A 155 -6.72 16.31 -17.03
N ASP A 156 -5.81 15.48 -16.54
CA ASP A 156 -5.68 15.10 -15.13
C ASP A 156 -4.75 16.03 -14.34
N LEU A 157 -3.96 16.90 -14.99
CA LEU A 157 -2.92 17.73 -14.36
C LEU A 157 -3.42 18.48 -13.12
N HIS A 158 -4.58 19.13 -13.21
CA HIS A 158 -5.14 19.87 -12.09
C HIS A 158 -5.42 18.98 -10.88
N SER A 159 -6.04 17.80 -11.10
CA SER A 159 -6.31 16.85 -10.01
C SER A 159 -5.02 16.26 -9.45
N LEU A 160 -4.07 15.92 -10.32
CA LEU A 160 -2.73 15.43 -9.94
C LEU A 160 -1.95 16.42 -9.10
N SER A 161 -2.12 17.72 -9.32
CA SER A 161 -1.46 18.76 -8.53
C SER A 161 -1.92 18.83 -7.06
N GLN A 162 -3.05 18.20 -6.74
CA GLN A 162 -3.78 18.30 -5.47
C GLN A 162 -3.86 16.98 -4.68
N TYR A 163 -3.62 15.83 -5.31
CA TYR A 163 -3.72 14.56 -4.61
C TYR A 163 -2.74 14.49 -3.43
N PRO A 164 -3.15 13.97 -2.25
CA PRO A 164 -2.26 13.81 -1.11
C PRO A 164 -1.26 12.66 -1.30
N ASN A 165 -1.46 11.84 -2.35
CA ASN A 165 -0.61 10.71 -2.66
C ASN A 165 0.78 11.13 -3.12
N ILE A 166 1.77 10.30 -2.80
CA ILE A 166 3.19 10.53 -3.10
C ILE A 166 3.49 10.22 -4.57
N MET A 167 2.80 9.23 -5.13
CA MET A 167 2.95 8.80 -6.53
C MET A 167 1.58 8.63 -7.20
N ALA A 168 1.56 8.69 -8.53
CA ALA A 168 0.38 8.43 -9.33
C ALA A 168 0.69 7.40 -10.43
N ASN A 169 -0.32 6.60 -10.79
CA ASN A 169 -0.25 5.62 -11.86
C ASN A 169 -1.61 5.54 -12.59
N LYS A 170 -1.67 5.41 -13.91
CA LYS A 170 -0.57 5.15 -14.85
C LYS A 170 -0.37 6.31 -15.82
N MET A 171 0.87 6.69 -16.10
CA MET A 171 1.24 7.59 -17.20
C MET A 171 2.00 6.80 -18.26
N LEU A 172 1.81 7.16 -19.53
CA LEU A 172 2.48 6.53 -20.67
C LEU A 172 3.05 7.62 -21.58
N PRO A 173 4.38 7.74 -21.70
CA PRO A 173 5.02 8.70 -22.62
C PRO A 173 4.50 8.61 -24.05
N GLU A 174 4.19 7.41 -24.53
CA GLU A 174 3.65 7.17 -25.87
C GLU A 174 2.19 7.61 -26.05
N PHE A 175 1.47 7.81 -24.95
CA PHE A 175 0.07 8.27 -24.96
C PHE A 175 0.02 9.79 -24.83
N ASP A 176 0.66 10.32 -23.79
CA ASP A 176 0.74 11.75 -23.52
C ASP A 176 2.03 12.02 -22.74
N TYR A 177 3.03 12.58 -23.41
CA TYR A 177 4.28 12.96 -22.76
C TYR A 177 4.17 14.29 -22.02
N ALA A 178 3.23 15.16 -22.42
CA ALA A 178 3.11 16.50 -21.87
C ALA A 178 2.74 16.45 -20.38
N ILE A 179 1.94 15.47 -19.94
CA ILE A 179 1.64 15.32 -18.51
C ILE A 179 2.89 15.02 -17.68
N VAL A 180 3.83 14.23 -18.22
CA VAL A 180 5.09 13.92 -17.54
C VAL A 180 5.95 15.19 -17.44
N GLU A 181 6.05 15.95 -18.52
CA GLU A 181 6.79 17.20 -18.57
C GLU A 181 6.21 18.26 -17.62
N CYS A 182 4.89 18.49 -17.65
CA CYS A 182 4.23 19.47 -16.81
C CYS A 182 4.29 19.11 -15.31
N ILE A 183 4.18 17.83 -14.95
CA ILE A 183 4.37 17.41 -13.55
C ILE A 183 5.81 17.62 -13.11
N HIS A 184 6.80 17.31 -13.96
CA HIS A 184 8.20 17.60 -13.64
C HIS A 184 8.47 19.09 -13.45
N GLU A 185 7.96 19.95 -14.35
CA GLU A 185 8.08 21.40 -14.22
C GLU A 185 7.39 21.91 -12.95
N MET A 186 6.17 21.45 -12.67
CA MET A 186 5.45 21.80 -11.44
C MET A 186 6.24 21.42 -10.18
N LEU A 187 6.79 20.21 -10.12
CA LEU A 187 7.62 19.76 -8.99
C LEU A 187 8.90 20.59 -8.88
N PHE A 188 9.54 20.92 -10.01
CA PHE A 188 10.71 21.78 -10.03
C PHE A 188 10.38 23.18 -9.49
N ASN A 189 9.31 23.81 -9.97
CA ASN A 189 8.89 25.15 -9.54
C ASN A 189 8.54 25.20 -8.05
N ARG A 190 7.82 24.19 -7.54
CA ARG A 190 7.51 24.05 -6.10
C ARG A 190 8.78 23.88 -5.25
N THR A 191 9.81 23.22 -5.78
CA THR A 191 11.03 22.88 -5.03
C THR A 191 12.08 23.98 -5.06
N PHE A 192 12.24 24.66 -6.20
CA PHE A 192 13.40 25.53 -6.46
C PHE A 192 13.03 26.99 -6.69
N LEU A 193 11.77 27.31 -6.98
CA LEU A 193 11.33 28.68 -7.31
C LEU A 193 10.30 29.23 -6.29
N ASP A 194 10.08 28.55 -5.18
CA ASP A 194 9.12 28.90 -4.12
C ASP A 194 7.67 29.11 -4.64
N GLN A 195 7.31 28.45 -5.75
CA GLN A 195 5.97 28.52 -6.32
C GLN A 195 5.06 27.46 -5.69
N VAL A 196 4.66 27.69 -4.43
CA VAL A 196 3.76 26.81 -3.68
C VAL A 196 2.30 27.19 -3.95
N ASP A 197 1.65 26.45 -4.82
CA ASP A 197 0.23 26.57 -5.16
C ASP A 197 -0.68 25.69 -4.29
N HIS A 198 -0.14 24.60 -3.74
CA HIS A 198 -0.85 23.69 -2.83
C HIS A 198 0.06 23.33 -1.64
N PRO A 199 -0.09 24.01 -0.48
CA PRO A 199 0.73 23.73 0.70
C PRO A 199 0.42 22.34 1.27
N LEU A 200 1.42 21.73 1.94
CA LEU A 200 1.28 20.42 2.57
C LEU A 200 0.25 20.47 3.70
N ASP A 201 -0.83 19.68 3.59
CA ASP A 201 -1.79 19.50 4.68
C ASP A 201 -1.22 18.51 5.71
N THR A 202 -0.48 19.04 6.68
CA THR A 202 0.14 18.22 7.73
C THR A 202 -0.90 17.48 8.57
N ASN A 203 -2.08 18.07 8.77
CA ASN A 203 -3.13 17.49 9.61
C ASN A 203 -3.65 16.18 8.99
N TYR A 204 -3.86 16.16 7.67
CA TYR A 204 -4.23 14.94 6.95
C TYR A 204 -3.26 13.79 7.26
N TYR A 205 -1.96 13.99 7.10
CA TYR A 205 -0.96 12.93 7.32
C TYR A 205 -0.84 12.51 8.80
N THR A 206 -0.87 13.44 9.75
CA THR A 206 -0.74 13.11 11.19
C THR A 206 -1.97 12.42 11.78
N THR A 207 -3.11 12.46 11.09
CA THR A 207 -4.37 11.88 11.57
C THR A 207 -4.77 10.62 10.78
N MET A 208 -3.90 10.14 9.89
CA MET A 208 -4.15 8.88 9.17
C MET A 208 -4.25 7.71 10.15
N VAL A 209 -5.10 6.74 9.81
CA VAL A 209 -5.42 5.59 10.67
C VAL A 209 -4.21 4.72 11.02
N ASN A 210 -3.20 4.69 10.15
CA ASN A 210 -1.96 3.95 10.35
C ASN A 210 -0.96 4.68 11.26
N VAL A 211 -1.16 5.98 11.53
CA VAL A 211 -0.29 6.79 12.40
C VAL A 211 -0.80 6.68 13.83
N SER A 212 0.09 6.31 14.76
CA SER A 212 -0.22 5.99 16.18
C SER A 212 0.42 6.96 17.15
#